data_AF-A0A1H3IAG3-F1
#
_entry.id   AF-A0A1H3IAG3-F1
#
_cell.length_a   1.000
_cell.length_b   1.000
_cell.length_c   1.000
_cell.angle_alpha   90.00
_cell.angle_beta   90.00
_cell.angle_gamma   90.00
#
_symmetry.space_group_name_H-M   'P 1'
#
loop_
_entity.id
_entity.type
_entity.pdbx_description
1 polymer ?
#
loop_
_entity_poly.entity_id
_entity_poly.type
_entity_poly.pdbx_seq_one_letter_code
_entity_poly.pdbx_strand_id
1 'polypeptide(L)'
;MEKRYQIFISSTFVDLIDERQATLKAILEIDHMPAGMELFPATDDTAWQLIRDVIDNSDYYILIIGGRYGSLDEVGIGYTEKEYDYALETKKPVIPLLHENPDNLPRDKTETDGVVWEKLKKFRTKIEKNHTCVYWKSADDLKAKVIVGLTTAFKRHPTVGWVRADKVPTEATLADMLALKNKIAELECEAESLRDKPPSGTEALSQGEDKFEIHMSFEARKELSAPPYHKIQGYTASITPTWNAIFAAVAPSMINEASDHALRQSFYDFLRRESIKAFQSRKEFKDRELRSFSFRKDEIETCMVQLRALGLIKENDRKRSIKDNGTYWTLTPYGNTLMVQLRAVRREPVLEEDFGGTAAESKGDDEH
;
A
#
# COMPACT_ATOMS: atom_id res chain seq x y z
N MET A 1 -19.60 -3.78 11.91
CA MET A 1 -21.03 -3.41 12.04
C MET A 1 -21.84 -4.69 12.16
N GLU A 2 -22.85 -4.74 13.02
CA GLU A 2 -23.81 -5.85 13.05
C GLU A 2 -24.61 -5.81 11.75
N LYS A 3 -24.44 -6.84 10.92
CA LYS A 3 -25.16 -7.00 9.65
C LYS A 3 -26.33 -7.94 9.83
N ARG A 4 -27.47 -7.60 9.24
CA ARG A 4 -28.60 -8.51 9.06
C ARG A 4 -28.63 -8.96 7.61
N TYR A 5 -28.93 -10.22 7.36
CA TYR A 5 -29.02 -10.73 6.00
C TYR A 5 -30.47 -11.00 5.63
N GLN A 6 -30.82 -10.74 4.37
CA GLN A 6 -32.07 -11.21 3.79
C GLN A 6 -31.86 -12.61 3.20
N ILE A 7 -32.73 -13.55 3.52
CA ILE A 7 -32.55 -14.97 3.21
C ILE A 7 -33.77 -15.49 2.50
N PHE A 8 -33.63 -15.83 1.21
CA PHE A 8 -34.71 -16.39 0.42
C PHE A 8 -34.93 -17.87 0.73
N ILE A 9 -36.17 -18.29 0.95
CA ILE A 9 -36.56 -19.68 1.24
C ILE A 9 -37.30 -20.25 0.04
N SER A 10 -36.60 -21.06 -0.75
CA SER A 10 -37.16 -21.82 -1.86
C SER A 10 -37.55 -23.22 -1.42
N SER A 11 -38.80 -23.59 -1.65
CA SER A 11 -39.31 -24.95 -1.46
C SER A 11 -40.67 -25.11 -2.14
N THR A 12 -41.17 -26.33 -2.20
CA THR A 12 -42.60 -26.57 -2.41
C THR A 12 -43.40 -26.08 -1.19
N PHE A 13 -44.68 -25.74 -1.37
CA PHE A 13 -45.48 -25.10 -0.32
C PHE A 13 -46.36 -26.09 0.44
N VAL A 14 -47.29 -26.75 -0.26
CA VAL A 14 -48.38 -27.52 0.36
C VAL A 14 -47.90 -28.66 1.25
N ASP A 15 -46.80 -29.33 0.88
CA ASP A 15 -46.23 -30.48 1.59
C ASP A 15 -45.27 -30.09 2.73
N LEU A 16 -44.77 -28.85 2.74
CA LEU A 16 -43.69 -28.40 3.61
C LEU A 16 -44.08 -27.22 4.51
N ILE A 17 -45.37 -27.06 4.84
CA ILE A 17 -45.85 -25.92 5.64
C ILE A 17 -45.12 -25.83 6.99
N ASP A 18 -45.05 -26.92 7.74
CA ASP A 18 -44.41 -26.95 9.06
C ASP A 18 -42.90 -26.70 8.97
N GLU A 19 -42.27 -27.30 7.95
CA GLU A 19 -40.85 -27.18 7.65
C GLU A 19 -40.45 -25.75 7.25
N ARG A 20 -41.30 -25.08 6.44
CA ARG A 20 -41.13 -23.66 6.08
C ARG A 20 -41.30 -22.76 7.31
N GLN A 21 -42.32 -23.00 8.14
CA GLN A 21 -42.53 -22.24 9.39
C GLN A 21 -41.34 -22.40 10.35
N ALA A 22 -40.81 -23.62 10.49
CA ALA A 22 -39.62 -23.88 11.29
C ALA A 22 -38.39 -23.13 10.75
N THR A 23 -38.22 -23.05 9.42
CA THR A 23 -37.14 -22.32 8.75
C THR A 23 -37.27 -20.80 8.93
N LEU A 24 -38.48 -20.24 8.76
CA LEU A 24 -38.77 -18.83 9.04
C LEU A 24 -38.37 -18.45 10.46
N LYS A 25 -38.81 -19.25 11.43
CA LYS A 25 -38.48 -19.06 12.85
C LYS A 25 -36.98 -19.16 13.10
N ALA A 26 -36.30 -20.11 12.46
CA ALA A 26 -34.85 -20.28 12.56
C ALA A 26 -34.08 -19.01 12.15
N ILE A 27 -34.47 -18.40 11.03
CA ILE A 27 -33.85 -17.19 10.49
C ILE A 27 -34.08 -15.99 11.42
N LEU A 28 -35.29 -15.84 11.96
CA LEU A 28 -35.62 -14.77 12.89
C LEU A 28 -34.89 -14.92 14.23
N GLU A 29 -34.72 -16.16 14.74
CA GLU A 29 -34.01 -16.44 16.00
C GLU A 29 -32.51 -16.09 15.94
N ILE A 30 -31.92 -15.99 14.76
CA ILE A 30 -30.54 -15.54 14.55
C ILE A 30 -30.45 -14.09 14.03
N ASP A 31 -31.50 -13.29 14.24
CA ASP A 31 -31.58 -11.86 13.89
C ASP A 31 -31.41 -11.54 12.39
N HIS A 32 -31.93 -12.41 11.52
CA HIS A 32 -31.94 -12.21 10.07
C HIS A 32 -33.35 -12.14 9.50
N MET A 33 -33.46 -11.72 8.23
CA MET A 33 -34.73 -11.40 7.59
C MET A 33 -35.11 -12.51 6.63
N PRO A 34 -36.14 -13.32 6.91
CA PRO A 34 -36.61 -14.30 5.95
C PRO A 34 -37.36 -13.62 4.80
N ALA A 35 -37.19 -14.16 3.60
CA ALA A 35 -37.93 -13.77 2.40
C ALA A 35 -38.46 -15.03 1.70
N GLY A 36 -39.68 -14.94 1.17
CA GLY A 36 -40.36 -16.08 0.56
C GLY A 36 -41.69 -15.69 -0.02
N MET A 37 -42.38 -16.66 -0.61
CA MET A 37 -43.67 -16.46 -1.30
C MET A 37 -44.80 -16.03 -0.35
N GLU A 38 -44.63 -16.17 0.96
CA GLU A 38 -45.60 -15.77 1.99
C GLU A 38 -45.78 -14.25 2.08
N LEU A 39 -44.82 -13.48 1.55
CA LEU A 39 -44.76 -12.03 1.65
C LEU A 39 -45.05 -11.35 0.30
N PHE A 40 -45.50 -12.10 -0.71
CA PHE A 40 -45.78 -11.52 -2.02
C PHE A 40 -47.00 -10.60 -1.98
N PRO A 41 -46.85 -9.32 -2.41
CA PRO A 41 -47.96 -8.37 -2.41
C PRO A 41 -48.99 -8.72 -3.49
N ALA A 42 -50.25 -8.34 -3.26
CA ALA A 42 -51.27 -8.35 -4.32
C ALA A 42 -50.90 -7.28 -5.36
N THR A 43 -50.43 -7.71 -6.54
CA THR A 43 -49.94 -6.84 -7.63
C THR A 43 -50.33 -7.42 -8.99
N ASP A 44 -50.20 -6.62 -10.05
CA ASP A 44 -50.42 -7.04 -11.45
C ASP A 44 -49.21 -7.82 -12.03
N ASP A 45 -48.11 -7.94 -11.28
CA ASP A 45 -46.89 -8.61 -11.71
C ASP A 45 -47.06 -10.14 -11.76
N THR A 46 -46.35 -10.79 -12.68
CA THR A 46 -46.32 -12.25 -12.73
C THR A 46 -45.60 -12.81 -11.49
N ALA A 47 -46.02 -13.98 -11.00
CA ALA A 47 -45.38 -14.64 -9.86
C ALA A 47 -43.86 -14.81 -10.05
N TRP A 48 -43.41 -15.05 -11.29
CA TRP A 48 -41.99 -15.19 -11.62
C TRP A 48 -41.20 -13.87 -11.54
N GLN A 49 -41.80 -12.73 -11.89
CA GLN A 49 -41.14 -11.42 -11.73
C GLN A 49 -40.88 -11.12 -10.25
N LEU A 50 -41.90 -11.28 -9.40
CA LEU A 50 -41.78 -11.06 -7.96
C LEU A 50 -40.73 -11.97 -7.32
N ILE A 51 -40.70 -13.25 -7.70
CA ILE A 51 -39.69 -14.22 -7.22
C ILE A 51 -38.27 -13.73 -7.54
N ARG A 52 -38.02 -13.30 -8.78
CA ARG A 52 -36.69 -12.81 -9.19
C ARG A 52 -36.25 -11.59 -8.38
N ASP A 53 -37.12 -10.60 -8.24
CA ASP A 53 -36.81 -9.37 -7.50
C ASP A 53 -36.47 -9.67 -6.04
N VAL A 54 -37.17 -10.62 -5.42
CA VAL A 54 -36.93 -11.01 -4.04
C VAL A 54 -35.62 -11.80 -3.91
N ILE A 55 -35.30 -12.69 -4.85
CA ILE A 55 -34.01 -13.39 -4.90
C ILE A 55 -32.86 -12.38 -5.08
N ASP A 56 -33.02 -11.41 -5.96
CA ASP A 56 -32.01 -10.39 -6.25
C ASP A 56 -31.69 -9.54 -5.01
N ASN A 57 -32.71 -9.19 -4.24
CA ASN A 57 -32.57 -8.47 -2.97
C ASN A 57 -32.14 -9.36 -1.78
N SER A 58 -32.06 -10.67 -1.96
CA SER A 58 -31.64 -11.60 -0.91
C SER A 58 -30.13 -11.83 -0.92
N ASP A 59 -29.53 -11.93 0.26
CA ASP A 59 -28.10 -12.18 0.45
C ASP A 59 -27.78 -13.68 0.34
N TYR A 60 -28.65 -14.54 0.84
CA TYR A 60 -28.49 -15.99 0.86
C TYR A 60 -29.73 -16.68 0.32
N TYR A 61 -29.53 -17.86 -0.24
CA TYR A 61 -30.59 -18.69 -0.80
C TYR A 61 -30.64 -20.04 -0.10
N ILE A 62 -31.76 -20.36 0.53
CA ILE A 62 -32.02 -21.67 1.11
C ILE A 62 -32.90 -22.46 0.13
N LEU A 63 -32.49 -23.69 -0.16
CA LEU A 63 -33.27 -24.64 -0.93
C LEU A 63 -33.70 -25.80 -0.03
N ILE A 64 -35.00 -26.01 0.12
CA ILE A 64 -35.56 -27.15 0.87
C ILE A 64 -36.26 -28.07 -0.12
N ILE A 65 -35.80 -29.32 -0.19
CA ILE A 65 -36.39 -30.35 -1.05
C ILE A 65 -37.03 -31.45 -0.20
N GLY A 66 -38.34 -31.62 -0.37
CA GLY A 66 -39.15 -32.67 0.28
C GLY A 66 -39.44 -33.86 -0.65
N GLY A 67 -40.70 -34.29 -0.66
CA GLY A 67 -41.22 -35.40 -1.47
C GLY A 67 -41.93 -34.98 -2.76
N ARG A 68 -42.04 -33.67 -3.05
CA ARG A 68 -42.73 -33.14 -4.24
C ARG A 68 -41.79 -32.32 -5.12
N TYR A 69 -42.03 -32.33 -6.43
CA TYR A 69 -41.32 -31.47 -7.39
C TYR A 69 -41.92 -30.06 -7.45
N GLY A 70 -43.21 -29.92 -7.13
CA GLY A 70 -43.94 -28.65 -7.16
C GLY A 70 -44.68 -28.40 -8.46
N SER A 71 -45.26 -27.20 -8.57
CA SER A 71 -45.99 -26.77 -9.76
C SER A 71 -45.06 -26.54 -10.95
N LEU A 72 -45.50 -26.95 -12.13
CA LEU A 72 -44.77 -26.75 -13.39
C LEU A 72 -45.15 -25.41 -14.02
N ASP A 73 -44.18 -24.77 -14.67
CA ASP A 73 -44.43 -23.63 -15.55
C ASP A 73 -44.92 -24.07 -16.94
N GLU A 74 -45.18 -23.10 -17.82
CA GLU A 74 -45.66 -23.33 -19.20
C GLU A 74 -44.70 -24.20 -20.05
N VAL A 75 -43.43 -24.28 -19.67
CA VAL A 75 -42.38 -25.05 -20.35
C VAL A 75 -42.17 -26.42 -19.67
N GLY A 76 -42.87 -26.69 -18.59
CA GLY A 76 -42.84 -27.97 -17.87
C GLY A 76 -41.70 -28.10 -16.86
N ILE A 77 -41.09 -26.99 -16.42
CA ILE A 77 -40.06 -26.95 -15.37
C ILE A 77 -40.72 -26.53 -14.04
N GLY A 78 -40.31 -27.17 -12.93
CA GLY A 78 -40.83 -26.82 -11.61
C GLY A 78 -40.39 -25.41 -11.18
N TYR A 79 -41.27 -24.62 -10.58
CA TYR A 79 -40.92 -23.27 -10.09
C TYR A 79 -39.70 -23.30 -9.14
N THR A 80 -39.61 -24.28 -8.25
CA THR A 80 -38.47 -24.45 -7.32
C THR A 80 -37.16 -24.75 -8.05
N GLU A 81 -37.18 -25.53 -9.14
CA GLU A 81 -35.98 -25.75 -9.96
C GLU A 81 -35.59 -24.47 -10.73
N LYS A 82 -36.59 -23.74 -11.23
CA LYS A 82 -36.38 -22.46 -11.91
C LYS A 82 -35.78 -21.40 -10.98
N GLU A 83 -36.26 -21.31 -9.75
CA GLU A 83 -35.70 -20.46 -8.68
C GLU A 83 -34.24 -20.81 -8.38
N TYR A 84 -33.93 -22.11 -8.27
CA TYR A 84 -32.57 -22.56 -8.01
C TYR A 84 -31.62 -22.23 -9.16
N ASP A 85 -32.04 -22.45 -10.40
CA ASP A 85 -31.23 -22.11 -11.58
C ASP A 85 -30.97 -20.60 -11.66
N TYR A 86 -31.96 -19.77 -11.31
CA TYR A 86 -31.79 -18.32 -11.23
C TYR A 86 -30.85 -17.90 -10.09
N ALA A 87 -30.93 -18.54 -8.92
CA ALA A 87 -30.02 -18.30 -7.80
C ALA A 87 -28.56 -18.65 -8.16
N LEU A 88 -28.35 -19.69 -8.95
CA LEU A 88 -27.02 -20.04 -9.48
C LEU A 88 -26.53 -19.01 -10.51
N GLU A 89 -27.39 -18.58 -11.43
CA GLU A 89 -27.06 -17.56 -12.43
C GLU A 89 -26.65 -16.23 -11.79
N THR A 90 -27.38 -15.81 -10.76
CA THR A 90 -27.12 -14.61 -9.95
C THR A 90 -26.05 -14.80 -8.87
N LYS A 91 -25.42 -15.99 -8.82
CA LYS A 91 -24.32 -16.36 -7.92
C LYS A 91 -24.65 -16.18 -6.43
N LYS A 92 -25.90 -16.42 -6.04
CA LYS A 92 -26.31 -16.41 -4.63
C LYS A 92 -25.66 -17.60 -3.91
N PRO A 93 -25.12 -17.43 -2.69
CA PRO A 93 -24.69 -18.57 -1.88
C PRO A 93 -25.90 -19.44 -1.54
N VAL A 94 -25.87 -20.69 -2.02
CA VAL A 94 -26.96 -21.67 -1.84
C VAL A 94 -26.69 -22.58 -0.64
N ILE A 95 -27.70 -22.76 0.20
CA ILE A 95 -27.73 -23.73 1.30
C ILE A 95 -28.76 -24.82 0.95
N PRO A 96 -28.33 -25.94 0.35
CA PRO A 96 -29.23 -27.01 -0.07
C PRO A 96 -29.50 -28.01 1.06
N LEU A 97 -30.78 -28.17 1.39
CA LEU A 97 -31.32 -29.01 2.46
C LEU A 97 -32.30 -30.04 1.87
N LEU A 98 -31.87 -31.29 1.76
CA LEU A 98 -32.65 -32.36 1.12
C LEU A 98 -33.23 -33.30 2.17
N HIS A 99 -34.49 -33.71 2.01
CA HIS A 99 -35.07 -34.71 2.90
C HIS A 99 -34.33 -36.05 2.77
N GLU A 100 -33.93 -36.70 3.87
CA GLU A 100 -33.09 -37.91 3.84
C GLU A 100 -33.77 -39.06 3.10
N ASN A 101 -35.06 -39.30 3.35
CA ASN A 101 -35.81 -40.41 2.77
C ASN A 101 -37.17 -39.93 2.23
N PRO A 102 -37.23 -39.35 1.02
CA PRO A 102 -38.48 -38.82 0.45
C PRO A 102 -39.54 -39.91 0.23
N ASP A 103 -39.14 -41.16 -0.03
CA ASP A 103 -40.05 -42.30 -0.20
C ASP A 103 -40.84 -42.67 1.06
N ASN A 104 -40.33 -42.30 2.25
CA ASN A 104 -40.97 -42.59 3.53
C ASN A 104 -41.92 -41.49 4.01
N LEU A 105 -42.07 -40.42 3.22
CA LEU A 105 -43.01 -39.35 3.54
C LEU A 105 -44.46 -39.82 3.33
N PRO A 106 -45.42 -39.31 4.14
CA PRO A 106 -46.84 -39.54 3.93
C PRO A 106 -47.26 -39.27 2.48
N ARG A 107 -48.22 -40.06 1.97
CA ARG A 107 -48.60 -40.04 0.54
C ARG A 107 -49.08 -38.66 0.05
N ASP A 108 -49.67 -37.86 0.93
CA ASP A 108 -50.08 -36.47 0.69
C ASP A 108 -48.90 -35.50 0.55
N LYS A 109 -47.75 -35.83 1.16
CA LYS A 109 -46.47 -35.10 1.06
C LYS A 109 -45.52 -35.64 -0.03
N THR A 110 -45.93 -36.64 -0.80
CA THR A 110 -45.10 -37.29 -1.82
C THR A 110 -45.76 -37.18 -3.19
N GLU A 111 -44.95 -36.97 -4.23
CA GLU A 111 -45.46 -36.95 -5.60
C GLU A 111 -45.97 -38.33 -6.03
N THR A 112 -47.18 -38.36 -6.58
CA THR A 112 -47.84 -39.61 -7.00
C THR A 112 -47.70 -39.88 -8.49
N ASP A 113 -47.42 -38.85 -9.29
CA ASP A 113 -47.18 -38.99 -10.72
C ASP A 113 -45.73 -39.47 -10.97
N GLY A 114 -45.58 -40.64 -11.60
CA GLY A 114 -44.28 -41.22 -11.90
C GLY A 114 -43.40 -40.34 -12.80
N VAL A 115 -43.99 -39.57 -13.71
CA VAL A 115 -43.23 -38.67 -14.61
C VAL A 115 -42.65 -37.50 -13.82
N VAL A 116 -43.43 -36.91 -12.92
CA VAL A 116 -43.02 -35.78 -12.08
C VAL A 116 -42.04 -36.25 -11.00
N TRP A 117 -42.22 -37.46 -10.48
CA TRP A 117 -41.28 -38.09 -9.55
C TRP A 117 -39.88 -38.28 -10.16
N GLU A 118 -39.80 -38.71 -11.42
CA GLU A 118 -38.51 -38.81 -12.12
C GLU A 118 -37.87 -37.42 -12.35
N LYS A 119 -38.66 -36.35 -12.52
CA LYS A 119 -38.12 -34.98 -12.54
C LYS A 119 -37.56 -34.58 -11.17
N LEU A 120 -38.25 -34.90 -10.07
CA LEU A 120 -37.73 -34.67 -8.72
C LEU A 120 -36.40 -35.38 -8.48
N LYS A 121 -36.29 -36.66 -8.87
CA LYS A 121 -35.03 -37.41 -8.76
C LYS A 121 -33.89 -36.74 -9.52
N LYS A 122 -34.14 -36.36 -10.79
CA LYS A 122 -33.14 -35.66 -11.61
C LYS A 122 -32.70 -34.35 -10.98
N PHE A 123 -33.64 -33.58 -10.43
CA PHE A 123 -33.34 -32.34 -9.74
C PHE A 123 -32.52 -32.56 -8.47
N ARG A 124 -32.87 -33.55 -7.65
CA ARG A 124 -32.06 -33.94 -6.47
C ARG A 124 -30.63 -34.31 -6.84
N THR A 125 -30.44 -35.15 -7.86
CA THR A 125 -29.10 -35.51 -8.36
C THR A 125 -28.33 -34.30 -8.91
N LYS A 126 -29.00 -33.36 -9.57
CA LYS A 126 -28.40 -32.09 -10.04
C LYS A 126 -27.87 -31.27 -8.87
N ILE A 127 -28.60 -31.16 -7.77
CA ILE A 127 -28.17 -30.41 -6.58
C ILE A 127 -27.00 -31.12 -5.89
N GLU A 128 -27.10 -32.44 -5.69
CA GLU A 128 -26.05 -33.26 -5.04
C GLU A 128 -24.73 -33.22 -5.80
N LYS A 129 -24.78 -33.12 -7.14
CA LYS A 129 -23.58 -32.97 -7.96
C LYS A 129 -22.92 -31.60 -7.82
N ASN A 130 -23.71 -30.55 -7.64
CA ASN A 130 -23.23 -29.17 -7.62
C ASN A 130 -22.84 -28.67 -6.23
N HIS A 131 -23.38 -29.28 -5.16
CA HIS A 131 -23.21 -28.80 -3.78
C HIS A 131 -23.03 -29.94 -2.78
N THR A 132 -22.32 -29.65 -1.69
CA THR A 132 -22.33 -30.50 -0.48
C THR A 132 -23.66 -30.32 0.25
N CYS A 133 -24.58 -31.25 0.01
CA CYS A 133 -25.93 -31.23 0.57
C CYS A 133 -25.97 -31.63 2.05
N VAL A 134 -26.91 -31.06 2.79
CA VAL A 134 -27.24 -31.47 4.15
C VAL A 134 -28.60 -32.13 4.15
N TYR A 135 -28.72 -33.28 4.83
CA TYR A 135 -29.97 -34.02 4.90
C TYR A 135 -30.73 -33.74 6.20
N TRP A 136 -32.06 -33.71 6.12
CA TRP A 136 -32.97 -33.48 7.25
C TRP A 136 -34.07 -34.55 7.33
N LYS A 137 -34.58 -34.77 8.55
CA LYS A 137 -35.58 -35.82 8.86
C LYS A 137 -36.93 -35.30 9.38
N SER A 138 -36.94 -34.12 9.98
CA SER A 138 -38.13 -33.50 10.58
C SER A 138 -38.00 -31.98 10.56
N ALA A 139 -39.09 -31.26 10.84
CA ALA A 139 -39.10 -29.80 10.90
C ALA A 139 -38.11 -29.24 11.96
N ASP A 140 -38.02 -29.88 13.13
CA ASP A 140 -37.08 -29.47 14.18
C ASP A 140 -35.62 -29.70 13.79
N ASP A 141 -35.33 -30.83 13.14
CA ASP A 141 -34.00 -31.12 12.60
C ASP A 141 -33.64 -30.12 11.49
N LEU A 142 -34.57 -29.85 10.57
CA LEU A 142 -34.40 -28.85 9.52
C LEU A 142 -34.05 -27.48 10.10
N LYS A 143 -34.78 -27.02 11.12
CA LYS A 143 -34.47 -25.76 11.83
C LYS A 143 -33.03 -25.73 12.34
N ALA A 144 -32.56 -26.80 12.99
CA ALA A 144 -31.20 -26.89 13.48
C ALA A 144 -30.17 -26.86 12.33
N LYS A 145 -30.43 -27.58 11.23
CA LYS A 145 -29.57 -27.58 10.03
C LYS A 145 -29.52 -26.22 9.35
N VAL A 146 -30.64 -25.50 9.29
CA VAL A 146 -30.72 -24.14 8.73
C VAL A 146 -29.80 -23.19 9.50
N ILE A 147 -29.88 -23.17 10.83
CA ILE A 147 -29.03 -22.30 11.67
C ILE A 147 -27.55 -22.59 11.44
N VAL A 148 -27.16 -23.86 11.42
CA VAL A 148 -25.77 -24.28 11.20
C VAL A 148 -25.29 -23.95 9.78
N GLY A 149 -26.12 -24.22 8.78
CA GLY A 149 -25.84 -23.96 7.37
C GLY A 149 -25.63 -22.47 7.12
N LEU A 150 -26.53 -21.63 7.62
CA LEU A 150 -26.45 -20.18 7.53
C LEU A 150 -25.24 -19.61 8.26
N THR A 151 -25.02 -20.00 9.51
CA THR A 151 -23.86 -19.53 10.29
C THR A 151 -22.53 -19.86 9.60
N THR A 152 -22.47 -21.02 8.94
CA THR A 152 -21.30 -21.43 8.14
C THR A 152 -21.19 -20.61 6.86
N ALA A 153 -22.31 -20.39 6.16
CA ALA A 153 -22.37 -19.59 4.95
C ALA A 153 -21.96 -18.12 5.20
N PHE A 154 -22.37 -17.51 6.31
CA PHE A 154 -21.98 -16.15 6.69
C PHE A 154 -20.46 -15.99 6.84
N LYS A 155 -19.79 -17.03 7.34
CA LYS A 155 -18.34 -17.04 7.52
C LYS A 155 -17.58 -17.31 6.23
N ARG A 156 -18.05 -18.25 5.41
CA ARG A 156 -17.35 -18.71 4.20
C ARG A 156 -17.63 -17.87 2.96
N HIS A 157 -18.84 -17.31 2.89
CA HIS A 157 -19.34 -16.56 1.75
C HIS A 157 -19.95 -15.24 2.24
N PRO A 158 -19.13 -14.30 2.76
CA PRO A 158 -19.65 -13.03 3.29
C PRO A 158 -20.27 -12.19 2.16
N THR A 159 -21.47 -11.68 2.41
CA THR A 159 -22.24 -10.83 1.49
C THR A 159 -22.37 -9.39 2.02
N VAL A 160 -23.05 -8.53 1.25
CA VAL A 160 -23.22 -7.12 1.58
C VAL A 160 -24.02 -6.97 2.87
N GLY A 161 -25.22 -7.56 2.91
CA GLY A 161 -26.15 -7.46 4.04
C GLY A 161 -26.66 -6.05 4.30
N TRP A 162 -27.50 -5.96 5.33
CA TRP A 162 -28.19 -4.76 5.76
C TRP A 162 -27.61 -4.26 7.07
N VAL A 163 -27.38 -2.95 7.14
CA VAL A 163 -27.02 -2.25 8.37
C VAL A 163 -28.10 -1.23 8.68
N ARG A 164 -28.34 -0.98 9.97
CA ARG A 164 -29.26 0.08 10.37
C ARG A 164 -28.73 1.45 9.89
N ALA A 165 -29.64 2.32 9.47
CA ALA A 165 -29.30 3.62 8.90
C ALA A 165 -28.47 4.52 9.84
N ASP A 166 -28.64 4.40 11.16
CA ASP A 166 -27.86 5.14 12.17
C ASP A 166 -26.37 4.75 12.20
N LYS A 167 -26.00 3.61 11.61
CA LYS A 167 -24.61 3.17 11.45
C LYS A 167 -24.02 3.58 10.09
N VAL A 168 -24.82 4.14 9.18
CA VAL A 168 -24.34 4.64 7.88
C VAL A 168 -23.79 6.07 8.10
N PRO A 169 -22.54 6.37 7.68
CA PRO A 169 -22.02 7.74 7.77
C PRO A 169 -22.95 8.72 7.06
N THR A 170 -23.25 9.84 7.72
CA THR A 170 -24.06 10.89 7.10
C THR A 170 -23.34 11.51 5.91
N GLU A 171 -24.08 12.12 4.98
CA GLU A 171 -23.48 12.87 3.86
C GLU A 171 -22.49 13.94 4.35
N ALA A 172 -22.77 14.57 5.49
CA ALA A 172 -21.85 15.51 6.14
C ALA A 172 -20.52 14.84 6.53
N THR A 173 -20.56 13.65 7.13
CA THR A 173 -19.36 12.88 7.48
C THR A 173 -18.55 12.47 6.25
N LEU A 174 -19.22 12.15 5.14
CA LEU A 174 -18.55 11.82 3.88
C LEU A 174 -17.88 13.06 3.26
N ALA A 175 -18.55 14.23 3.32
CA ALA A 175 -17.99 15.49 2.86
C ALA A 175 -16.74 15.90 3.66
N ASP A 176 -16.78 15.77 4.99
CA ASP A 176 -15.63 16.04 5.86
C ASP A 176 -14.45 15.10 5.54
N MET A 177 -14.73 13.81 5.31
CA MET A 177 -13.70 12.85 4.94
C MET A 177 -13.02 13.20 3.61
N LEU A 178 -13.78 13.69 2.63
CA LEU A 178 -13.23 14.16 1.35
C LEU A 178 -12.41 15.44 1.52
N ALA A 179 -12.89 16.40 2.33
CA ALA A 179 -12.16 17.62 2.62
C ALA A 179 -10.81 17.34 3.30
N LEU A 180 -10.80 16.44 4.29
CA LEU A 180 -9.58 16.00 4.97
C LEU A 180 -8.60 15.32 4.02
N LYS A 181 -9.07 14.45 3.11
CA LYS A 181 -8.22 13.83 2.10
C LYS A 181 -7.57 14.84 1.16
N ASN A 182 -8.33 15.83 0.69
CA ASN A 182 -7.78 16.89 -0.15
C ASN A 182 -6.75 17.73 0.60
N LYS A 183 -6.99 18.02 1.88
CA LYS A 183 -6.01 18.77 2.69
C LYS A 183 -4.72 18.00 2.92
N ILE A 184 -4.80 16.68 3.12
CA ILE A 184 -3.61 15.82 3.20
C ILE A 184 -2.81 15.90 1.91
N ALA A 185 -3.46 15.76 0.75
CA ALA A 185 -2.77 15.83 -0.54
C ALA A 185 -2.10 17.20 -0.77
N GLU A 186 -2.77 18.29 -0.39
CA GLU A 186 -2.19 19.65 -0.47
C GLU A 186 -0.93 19.78 0.42
N LEU A 187 -1.00 19.32 1.68
CA LEU A 187 0.12 19.37 2.62
C LEU A 187 1.28 18.46 2.20
N GLU A 188 1.00 17.30 1.61
CA GLU A 188 2.03 16.41 1.07
C GLU A 188 2.77 17.07 -0.11
N CYS A 189 2.03 17.70 -1.03
CA CYS A 189 2.64 18.47 -2.12
C CYS A 189 3.47 19.65 -1.61
N GLU A 190 2.98 20.38 -0.60
CA GLU A 190 3.73 21.48 0.02
C GLU A 190 5.04 20.97 0.63
N ALA A 191 4.97 19.88 1.42
CA ALA A 191 6.14 19.25 2.04
C ALA A 191 7.17 18.78 1.01
N GLU A 192 6.72 18.22 -0.12
CA GLU A 192 7.61 17.80 -1.19
C GLU A 192 8.26 19.00 -1.90
N SER A 193 7.53 20.10 -2.09
CA SER A 193 8.06 21.32 -2.73
C SER A 193 9.13 22.04 -1.90
N LEU A 194 9.10 21.88 -0.58
CA LEU A 194 10.08 22.41 0.37
C LEU A 194 11.28 21.49 0.57
N ARG A 195 11.16 20.21 0.17
CA ARG A 195 12.16 19.17 0.40
C ARG A 195 13.54 19.49 -0.19
N ASP A 196 13.56 20.14 -1.36
CA ASP A 196 14.77 20.40 -2.14
C ASP A 196 15.21 21.87 -2.12
N LYS A 197 14.70 22.67 -1.17
CA LYS A 197 15.03 24.09 -1.01
C LYS A 197 15.74 24.35 0.32
N PRO A 198 16.59 25.39 0.42
CA PRO A 198 17.14 25.82 1.71
C PRO A 198 16.01 26.26 2.65
N PRO A 199 16.14 26.06 3.97
CA PRO A 199 15.17 26.53 4.94
C PRO A 199 14.95 28.05 4.85
N SER A 200 13.71 28.52 4.99
CA SER A 200 13.43 29.96 4.99
C SER A 200 14.15 30.67 6.14
N GLY A 201 14.77 31.83 5.86
CA GLY A 201 15.52 32.60 6.85
C GLY A 201 17.03 32.31 6.90
N THR A 202 17.55 31.42 6.05
CA THR A 202 18.99 31.14 5.96
C THR A 202 19.73 32.02 4.96
N GLU A 203 19.04 32.95 4.28
CA GLU A 203 19.61 33.77 3.21
C GLU A 203 20.73 34.69 3.69
N ALA A 204 20.65 35.13 4.95
CA ALA A 204 21.65 35.99 5.59
C ALA A 204 22.85 35.22 6.18
N LEU A 205 22.83 33.89 6.18
CA LEU A 205 23.91 33.06 6.69
C LEU A 205 25.00 32.89 5.63
N SER A 206 26.26 32.81 6.06
CA SER A 206 27.40 32.59 5.17
C SER A 206 27.32 31.22 4.48
N GLN A 207 27.42 31.19 3.15
CA GLN A 207 27.14 29.98 2.36
C GLN A 207 27.82 30.00 0.99
N GLY A 208 27.79 28.86 0.29
CA GLY A 208 28.27 28.78 -1.09
C GLY A 208 29.77 29.07 -1.22
N GLU A 209 30.10 30.11 -1.98
CA GLU A 209 31.48 30.56 -2.22
C GLU A 209 32.04 31.50 -1.14
N ASP A 210 31.26 31.82 -0.12
CA ASP A 210 31.77 32.56 1.03
C ASP A 210 32.90 31.78 1.72
N LYS A 211 33.92 32.51 2.16
CA LYS A 211 35.13 31.94 2.76
C LYS A 211 35.03 31.93 4.27
N PHE A 212 35.52 30.85 4.88
CA PHE A 212 35.63 30.71 6.33
C PHE A 212 37.09 30.49 6.72
N GLU A 213 37.61 31.29 7.65
CA GLU A 213 38.99 31.18 8.12
C GLU A 213 39.11 30.08 9.18
N ILE A 214 40.03 29.13 8.95
CA ILE A 214 40.30 28.01 9.84
C ILE A 214 41.75 28.05 10.26
N HIS A 215 41.97 28.03 11.57
CA HIS A 215 43.28 28.09 12.19
C HIS A 215 43.84 26.70 12.46
N MET A 216 45.14 26.55 12.26
CA MET A 216 45.85 25.30 12.47
C MET A 216 47.25 25.52 13.04
N SER A 217 47.78 24.45 13.60
CA SER A 217 49.20 24.30 13.88
C SER A 217 49.74 23.04 13.23
N PHE A 218 50.97 23.07 12.73
CA PHE A 218 51.64 21.90 12.15
C PHE A 218 53.14 21.93 12.43
N GLU A 219 53.79 20.79 12.22
CA GLU A 219 55.24 20.63 12.35
C GLU A 219 55.87 20.46 10.97
N ALA A 220 57.01 21.11 10.74
CA ALA A 220 57.82 20.89 9.53
C ALA A 220 59.15 20.25 9.89
N ARG A 221 59.44 19.08 9.31
CA ARG A 221 60.69 18.33 9.51
C ARG A 221 61.50 18.29 8.22
N LYS A 222 62.79 18.60 8.29
CA LYS A 222 63.68 18.45 7.12
C LYS A 222 63.98 16.97 6.88
N GLU A 223 63.87 16.54 5.64
CA GLU A 223 64.23 15.17 5.23
C GLU A 223 65.69 15.18 4.75
N LEU A 224 66.62 14.61 5.53
CA LEU A 224 67.78 13.79 5.09
C LEU A 224 68.93 13.62 6.14
N SER A 225 69.25 12.33 6.35
CA SER A 225 70.57 11.67 6.25
C SER A 225 71.67 11.68 7.32
N ALA A 226 71.43 11.97 8.60
CA ALA A 226 72.20 11.37 9.72
C ALA A 226 71.73 11.88 11.10
N PRO A 227 71.77 11.05 12.15
CA PRO A 227 71.69 11.52 13.53
C PRO A 227 72.94 12.34 13.93
N PRO A 228 72.87 13.20 14.97
CA PRO A 228 71.75 13.46 15.87
C PRO A 228 71.09 14.82 15.56
N TYR A 229 69.85 15.02 16.01
CA TYR A 229 69.05 16.26 15.87
C TYR A 229 68.21 16.41 14.59
N HIS A 230 66.99 15.86 14.64
CA HIS A 230 65.89 16.37 13.84
C HIS A 230 65.39 17.68 14.46
N LYS A 231 65.60 18.82 13.80
CA LYS A 231 65.01 20.10 14.25
C LYS A 231 63.55 20.12 13.81
N ILE A 232 62.65 19.65 14.68
CA ILE A 232 61.21 19.81 14.50
C ILE A 232 60.89 21.26 14.81
N GLN A 233 60.19 21.94 13.90
CA GLN A 233 59.76 23.32 14.09
C GLN A 233 58.24 23.38 13.95
N GLY A 234 57.58 23.87 14.99
CA GLY A 234 56.15 24.12 15.01
C GLY A 234 55.80 25.44 14.33
N TYR A 235 54.68 25.45 13.61
CA TYR A 235 54.13 26.60 12.91
C TYR A 235 52.65 26.76 13.27
N THR A 236 52.19 28.01 13.25
CA THR A 236 50.76 28.35 13.29
C THR A 236 50.40 29.04 11.98
N ALA A 237 49.24 28.70 11.43
CA ALA A 237 48.78 29.21 10.15
C ALA A 237 47.25 29.18 10.05
N SER A 238 46.70 29.81 9.02
CA SER A 238 45.29 29.71 8.66
C SER A 238 45.10 29.41 7.17
N ILE A 239 43.97 28.78 6.85
CA ILE A 239 43.47 28.61 5.48
C ILE A 239 42.04 29.16 5.40
N THR A 240 41.61 29.54 4.20
CA THR A 240 40.28 30.14 3.97
C THR A 240 39.48 29.38 2.91
N PRO A 241 39.06 28.12 3.17
CA PRO A 241 38.21 27.36 2.26
C PRO A 241 36.81 28.00 2.12
N THR A 242 36.12 27.71 1.02
CA THR A 242 34.71 28.08 0.83
C THR A 242 33.77 27.07 1.48
N TRP A 243 32.54 27.47 1.82
CA TRP A 243 31.54 26.54 2.36
C TRP A 243 31.20 25.41 1.39
N ASN A 244 31.16 25.68 0.09
CA ASN A 244 31.01 24.66 -0.95
C ASN A 244 32.16 23.65 -0.94
N ALA A 245 33.42 24.11 -0.79
CA ALA A 245 34.56 23.21 -0.71
C ALA A 245 34.53 22.33 0.55
N ILE A 246 34.17 22.92 1.70
CA ILE A 246 33.98 22.20 2.96
C ILE A 246 32.88 21.14 2.78
N PHE A 247 31.68 21.56 2.34
CA PHE A 247 30.53 20.68 2.20
C PHE A 247 30.80 19.57 1.18
N ALA A 248 31.32 19.90 -0.01
CA ALA A 248 31.65 18.91 -1.03
C ALA A 248 32.63 17.86 -0.53
N ALA A 249 33.55 18.20 0.39
CA ALA A 249 34.50 17.24 0.94
C ALA A 249 33.88 16.29 1.97
N VAL A 250 33.00 16.80 2.84
CA VAL A 250 32.42 16.01 3.95
C VAL A 250 31.11 15.32 3.58
N ALA A 251 30.33 15.86 2.65
CA ALA A 251 29.03 15.31 2.27
C ALA A 251 29.02 13.81 1.89
N PRO A 252 30.01 13.27 1.16
CA PRO A 252 30.02 11.86 0.78
C PRO A 252 30.04 10.88 1.96
N SER A 253 30.59 11.26 3.12
CA SER A 253 30.59 10.37 4.30
C SER A 253 29.20 10.22 4.90
N MET A 254 28.27 11.13 4.58
CA MET A 254 26.91 11.21 5.12
C MET A 254 25.82 10.70 4.17
N ILE A 255 26.17 10.12 3.01
CA ILE A 255 25.19 9.62 2.01
C ILE A 255 24.21 8.62 2.63
N ASN A 256 24.71 7.72 3.47
CA ASN A 256 23.88 6.82 4.26
C ASN A 256 23.75 7.38 5.68
N GLU A 257 24.82 7.25 6.46
CA GLU A 257 24.96 7.82 7.80
C GLU A 257 26.45 7.91 8.17
N ALA A 258 26.81 8.96 8.90
CA ALA A 258 28.13 9.12 9.51
C ALA A 258 27.99 9.25 11.03
N SER A 259 28.82 8.55 11.81
CA SER A 259 28.94 8.88 13.23
C SER A 259 29.61 10.24 13.40
N ASP A 260 29.40 10.89 14.56
CA ASP A 260 30.08 12.15 14.88
C ASP A 260 31.62 12.06 14.69
N HIS A 261 32.20 10.94 15.10
CA HIS A 261 33.62 10.66 14.90
C HIS A 261 34.00 10.61 13.41
N ALA A 262 33.25 9.86 12.59
CA ALA A 262 33.53 9.72 11.15
C ALA A 262 33.39 11.05 10.41
N LEU A 263 32.40 11.86 10.78
CA LEU A 263 32.21 13.20 10.23
C LEU A 263 33.39 14.10 10.58
N ARG A 264 33.79 14.15 11.85
CA ARG A 264 34.96 14.95 12.30
C ARG A 264 36.27 14.49 11.64
N GLN A 265 36.46 13.19 11.42
CA GLN A 265 37.59 12.67 10.65
C GLN A 265 37.55 13.15 9.19
N SER A 266 36.37 13.19 8.56
CA SER A 266 36.21 13.70 7.19
C SER A 266 36.62 15.19 7.08
N PHE A 267 36.25 16.01 8.07
CA PHE A 267 36.72 17.40 8.18
C PHE A 267 38.24 17.46 8.32
N TYR A 268 38.81 16.68 9.23
CA TYR A 268 40.26 16.64 9.46
C TYR A 268 41.04 16.27 8.19
N ASP A 269 40.62 15.23 7.48
CA ASP A 269 41.26 14.77 6.24
C ASP A 269 41.20 15.82 5.13
N PHE A 270 40.06 16.49 4.99
CA PHE A 270 39.91 17.61 4.06
C PHE A 270 40.85 18.76 4.41
N LEU A 271 40.79 19.26 5.65
CA LEU A 271 41.58 20.40 6.08
C LEU A 271 43.08 20.09 5.98
N ARG A 272 43.50 18.89 6.39
CA ARG A 272 44.89 18.44 6.25
C ARG A 272 45.34 18.45 4.80
N ARG A 273 44.54 17.90 3.88
CA ARG A 273 44.88 17.85 2.45
C ARG A 273 45.01 19.26 1.86
N GLU A 274 44.08 20.15 2.14
CA GLU A 274 44.13 21.52 1.64
C GLU A 274 45.28 22.33 2.27
N SER A 275 45.58 22.09 3.55
CA SER A 275 46.74 22.69 4.21
C SER A 275 48.06 22.26 3.56
N ILE A 276 48.23 20.97 3.26
CA ILE A 276 49.41 20.46 2.57
C ILE A 276 49.54 21.14 1.19
N LYS A 277 48.46 21.21 0.40
CA LYS A 277 48.48 21.89 -0.90
C LYS A 277 48.87 23.37 -0.79
N ALA A 278 48.34 24.07 0.22
CA ALA A 278 48.57 25.50 0.42
C ALA A 278 49.98 25.85 0.90
N PHE A 279 50.61 24.98 1.70
CA PHE A 279 51.90 25.27 2.35
C PHE A 279 53.09 24.53 1.74
N GLN A 280 52.94 23.29 1.25
CA GLN A 280 54.06 22.47 0.75
C GLN A 280 54.79 23.13 -0.44
N SER A 281 54.09 23.92 -1.25
CA SER A 281 54.64 24.62 -2.41
C SER A 281 55.41 25.91 -2.06
N ARG A 282 55.33 26.38 -0.80
CA ARG A 282 56.02 27.60 -0.37
C ARG A 282 57.52 27.35 -0.25
N LYS A 283 58.32 28.37 -0.59
CA LYS A 283 59.80 28.32 -0.54
C LYS A 283 60.33 27.89 0.84
N GLU A 284 59.64 28.27 1.90
CA GLU A 284 59.99 27.94 3.30
C GLU A 284 59.93 26.44 3.62
N PHE A 285 59.12 25.67 2.87
CA PHE A 285 58.82 24.25 3.13
C PHE A 285 59.24 23.30 2.00
N LYS A 286 59.93 23.80 0.96
CA LYS A 286 60.25 23.04 -0.26
C LYS A 286 61.02 21.73 0.00
N ASP A 287 61.82 21.67 1.05
CA ASP A 287 62.59 20.48 1.48
C ASP A 287 62.19 19.98 2.88
N ARG A 288 60.96 20.28 3.30
CA ARG A 288 60.42 19.87 4.60
C ARG A 288 59.14 19.08 4.41
N GLU A 289 59.00 18.04 5.21
CA GLU A 289 57.79 17.28 5.33
C GLU A 289 56.88 17.93 6.40
N LEU A 290 55.64 18.22 6.01
CA LEU A 290 54.63 18.77 6.90
C LEU A 290 53.84 17.65 7.57
N ARG A 291 53.85 17.62 8.91
CA ARG A 291 53.20 16.59 9.72
C ARG A 291 52.49 17.21 10.93
N SER A 292 51.81 16.36 11.70
CA SER A 292 51.21 16.73 12.99
C SER A 292 50.24 17.92 12.91
N PHE A 293 49.42 17.96 11.85
CA PHE A 293 48.39 18.99 11.70
C PHE A 293 47.39 18.88 12.85
N SER A 294 47.11 20.01 13.49
CA SER A 294 46.08 20.15 14.52
C SER A 294 45.21 21.34 14.18
N PHE A 295 43.90 21.16 14.31
CA PHE A 295 42.88 22.17 14.01
C PHE A 295 42.07 22.45 15.27
N ARG A 296 41.55 23.67 15.36
CA ARG A 296 40.70 24.08 16.47
C ARG A 296 39.35 23.35 16.43
N LYS A 297 38.94 22.79 17.58
CA LYS A 297 37.72 21.95 17.67
C LYS A 297 36.45 22.78 17.51
N ASP A 298 36.44 23.99 18.06
CA ASP A 298 35.37 24.98 18.00
C ASP A 298 35.06 25.43 16.57
N GLU A 299 36.08 25.55 15.71
CA GLU A 299 35.91 25.92 14.29
C GLU A 299 35.27 24.78 13.49
N ILE A 300 35.62 23.52 13.79
CA ILE A 300 34.96 22.35 13.20
C ILE A 300 33.51 22.27 13.67
N GLU A 301 33.24 22.53 14.94
CA GLU A 301 31.87 22.58 15.49
C GLU A 301 31.05 23.69 14.84
N THR A 302 31.65 24.86 14.62
CA THR A 302 31.02 25.96 13.88
C THR A 302 30.66 25.53 12.46
N CYS A 303 31.55 24.79 11.78
CA CYS A 303 31.24 24.27 10.45
C CYS A 303 30.06 23.28 10.48
N MET A 304 30.00 22.38 11.47
CA MET A 304 28.88 21.45 11.61
C MET A 304 27.56 22.18 11.88
N VAL A 305 27.57 23.19 12.75
CA VAL A 305 26.40 24.04 13.04
C VAL A 305 25.97 24.79 11.78
N GLN A 306 26.91 25.34 11.01
CA GLN A 306 26.62 26.06 9.78
C GLN A 306 25.94 25.16 8.75
N LEU A 307 26.49 23.97 8.49
CA LEU A 307 25.90 23.02 7.53
C LEU A 307 24.50 22.57 7.97
N ARG A 308 24.27 22.43 9.28
CA ARG A 308 22.95 22.13 9.83
C ARG A 308 21.98 23.32 9.67
N ALA A 309 22.44 24.54 9.94
CA ALA A 309 21.63 25.75 9.82
C ALA A 309 21.21 26.01 8.37
N LEU A 310 22.09 25.75 7.41
CA LEU A 310 21.80 25.80 5.97
C LEU A 310 20.90 24.65 5.48
N GLY A 311 20.50 23.74 6.38
CA GLY A 311 19.64 22.61 6.05
C GLY A 311 20.32 21.59 5.14
N LEU A 312 21.66 21.51 5.12
CA LEU A 312 22.42 20.56 4.29
C LEU A 312 22.59 19.20 4.98
N ILE A 313 22.70 19.21 6.30
CA ILE A 313 22.84 18.01 7.13
C ILE A 313 21.83 18.03 8.27
N LYS A 314 21.47 16.85 8.76
CA LYS A 314 20.65 16.68 9.96
C LYS A 314 21.11 15.50 10.79
N GLU A 315 20.69 15.48 12.04
CA GLU A 315 20.81 14.30 12.89
C GLU A 315 19.89 13.19 12.34
N ASN A 316 20.33 11.95 12.46
CA ASN A 316 19.61 10.80 11.91
C ASN A 316 18.61 10.25 12.95
N ASP A 317 17.31 10.40 12.66
CA ASP A 317 16.20 10.04 13.56
C ASP A 317 15.90 8.52 13.64
N ARG A 318 16.74 7.66 13.04
CA ARG A 318 16.52 6.22 13.01
C ARG A 318 16.56 5.61 14.42
N LYS A 319 15.48 4.94 14.84
CA LYS A 319 15.38 4.26 16.15
C LYS A 319 16.54 3.26 16.34
N ARG A 320 17.33 3.47 17.41
CA ARG A 320 18.47 2.62 17.78
C ARG A 320 18.17 1.76 19.01
N SER A 321 19.04 0.78 19.24
CA SER A 321 19.03 -0.04 20.46
C SER A 321 19.39 0.81 21.67
N ILE A 322 18.89 0.45 22.85
CA ILE A 322 19.14 1.15 24.13
C ILE A 322 20.64 1.23 24.50
N LYS A 323 21.48 0.37 23.90
CA LYS A 323 22.94 0.37 24.10
C LYS A 323 23.70 1.35 23.21
N ASP A 324 23.05 1.92 22.20
CA ASP A 324 23.65 2.83 21.23
C ASP A 324 23.20 4.27 21.51
N ASN A 325 24.09 5.03 22.15
CA ASN A 325 23.88 6.44 22.49
C ASN A 325 24.70 7.37 21.58
N GLY A 326 25.13 6.90 20.40
CA GLY A 326 25.92 7.68 19.47
C GLY A 326 25.08 8.71 18.70
N THR A 327 25.68 9.86 18.38
CA THR A 327 25.10 10.83 17.45
C THR A 327 25.49 10.48 16.02
N TYR A 328 24.51 10.44 15.13
CA TYR A 328 24.68 10.11 13.71
C TYR A 328 24.13 11.23 12.84
N TRP A 329 24.85 11.53 11.77
CA TRP A 329 24.57 12.59 10.83
C TRP A 329 24.24 12.01 9.45
N THR A 330 23.32 12.64 8.73
CA THR A 330 22.95 12.28 7.36
C THR A 330 22.66 13.54 6.54
N LEU A 331 22.72 13.41 5.21
CA LEU A 331 22.33 14.49 4.31
C LEU A 331 20.81 14.70 4.36
N THR A 332 20.39 15.96 4.30
CA THR A 332 18.99 16.26 3.95
C THR A 332 18.79 16.05 2.44
N PRO A 333 17.55 15.96 1.93
CA PRO A 333 17.33 15.91 0.49
C PRO A 333 17.92 17.11 -0.27
N TYR A 334 17.78 18.32 0.28
CA TYR A 334 18.44 19.52 -0.23
C TYR A 334 19.98 19.38 -0.25
N GLY A 335 20.58 18.93 0.86
CA GLY A 335 22.02 18.70 0.95
C GLY A 335 22.52 17.65 -0.04
N ASN A 336 21.75 16.58 -0.25
CA ASN A 336 22.06 15.58 -1.26
C ASN A 336 22.05 16.17 -2.68
N THR A 337 21.03 16.98 -3.01
CA THR A 337 20.97 17.70 -4.29
C THR A 337 22.18 18.62 -4.49
N LEU A 338 22.54 19.40 -3.47
CA LEU A 338 23.71 20.28 -3.54
C LEU A 338 25.02 19.48 -3.66
N MET A 339 25.16 18.36 -2.94
CA MET A 339 26.33 17.49 -3.05
C MET A 339 26.49 16.98 -4.50
N VAL A 340 25.39 16.53 -5.12
CA VAL A 340 25.40 16.09 -6.52
C VAL A 340 25.82 17.25 -7.44
N GLN A 341 25.29 18.45 -7.24
CA GLN A 341 25.66 19.63 -8.04
C GLN A 341 27.16 19.99 -7.92
N LEU A 342 27.73 19.85 -6.73
CA LEU A 342 29.14 20.19 -6.45
C LEU A 342 30.12 19.09 -6.87
N ARG A 343 29.71 17.81 -6.86
CA ARG A 343 30.61 16.66 -7.06
C ARG A 343 30.40 15.87 -8.34
N ALA A 344 29.24 15.94 -8.97
CA ALA A 344 28.98 15.19 -10.19
C ALA A 344 29.84 15.70 -11.34
N VAL A 345 30.38 14.77 -12.13
CA VAL A 345 31.15 15.09 -13.33
C VAL A 345 30.18 15.58 -14.40
N ARG A 346 30.35 16.81 -14.86
CA ARG A 346 29.53 17.38 -15.94
C ARG A 346 29.92 16.76 -17.28
N ARG A 347 28.92 16.51 -18.13
CA ARG A 347 29.16 16.15 -19.53
C ARG A 347 29.73 17.38 -20.25
N GLU A 348 30.84 17.22 -20.96
CA GLU A 348 31.32 18.27 -21.86
C GLU A 348 30.29 18.48 -22.99
N PRO A 349 29.96 19.73 -23.35
CA PRO A 349 29.08 19.99 -24.48
C PRO A 349 29.75 19.41 -25.74
N VAL A 350 29.05 18.49 -26.40
CA VAL A 350 29.47 17.99 -27.71
C VAL A 350 29.35 19.18 -28.67
N LEU A 351 30.48 19.70 -29.14
CA LEU A 351 30.49 20.62 -30.28
C LEU A 351 29.82 19.88 -31.45
N GLU A 352 28.81 20.51 -32.05
CA GLU A 352 27.98 19.95 -33.12
C GLU A 352 28.85 19.17 -34.13
N GLU A 353 28.46 17.92 -34.39
CA GLU A 353 29.07 17.12 -35.47
C GLU A 353 28.77 17.83 -36.79
N ASP A 354 29.77 18.50 -37.37
CA ASP A 354 29.73 19.02 -38.73
C ASP A 354 29.63 17.84 -39.69
N PHE A 355 28.40 17.45 -40.04
CA PHE A 355 28.15 16.46 -41.07
C PHE A 355 28.46 17.10 -42.43
N GLY A 356 29.75 17.20 -42.74
CA GLY A 356 30.27 17.70 -44.01
C GLY A 356 29.77 16.85 -45.18
N GLY A 357 28.62 17.23 -45.73
CA GLY A 357 28.05 16.66 -46.94
C GLY A 357 28.37 17.56 -48.13
N THR A 358 29.07 17.04 -49.13
CA THR A 358 29.20 17.69 -50.44
C THR A 358 28.08 17.21 -51.36
N ALA A 359 27.29 18.15 -51.88
CA ALA A 359 26.31 17.88 -52.94
C ALA A 359 26.97 18.10 -54.31
N ALA A 360 26.87 17.12 -55.20
CA ALA A 360 27.26 17.25 -56.60
C ALA A 360 26.01 17.33 -57.49
N GLU A 361 25.99 18.26 -58.44
CA GLU A 361 24.91 18.40 -59.43
C GLU A 361 24.79 17.15 -60.31
N SER A 362 23.60 16.54 -60.34
CA SER A 362 23.27 15.52 -61.34
C SER A 362 22.94 16.20 -62.66
N LYS A 363 23.71 15.93 -63.72
CA LYS A 363 23.31 16.27 -65.08
C LYS A 363 22.07 15.44 -65.44
N GLY A 364 20.97 16.12 -65.73
CA GLY A 364 19.77 15.48 -66.27
C GLY A 364 20.06 14.97 -67.67
N ASP A 365 19.75 13.69 -67.89
CA ASP A 365 19.62 13.14 -69.23
C ASP A 365 18.27 13.60 -69.79
N ASP A 366 18.32 14.54 -70.73
CA ASP A 366 17.22 14.82 -71.65
C ASP A 366 17.09 13.64 -72.62
N GLU A 367 16.14 12.73 -72.34
CA GLU A 367 15.67 11.75 -73.31
C GLU A 367 14.82 12.44 -74.39
N HIS A 368 15.21 12.23 -75.65
CA HIS A 368 14.39 12.45 -76.84
C HIS A 368 14.03 11.11 -77.48
#